data_AF-A0AAU3H759-F1
#
_entry.id   AF-A0AAU3H759-F1
#
_cell.length_a   1.000
_cell.length_b   1.000
_cell.length_c   1.000
_cell.angle_alpha   90.00
_cell.angle_beta   90.00
_cell.angle_gamma   90.00
#
_symmetry.space_group_name_H-M   'P 1'
#
loop_
_entity.id
_entity.type
_entity.pdbx_description
1 polymer ?
#
loop_
_entity_poly.entity_id
_entity_poly.type
_entity_poly.pdbx_seq_one_letter_code
_entity_poly.pdbx_strand_id
1 'polypeptide(L)'
;MAKYTKPELRERLKEEIKASDKGGRPGQWSARKSQLLTNEYKKRGGGFAGPKDARQRSLQRWGGEQWQTRSGDTRARHNGETERYLPKQAWEELSEQDRRETDRRKRRASRTGRQYVPNTGPAKRARRDATAAEQVNELPVAEAAKLVRDLDKRQLDAALRRERGGKARSTLIRRLESELRRRTA
;
A
#
# COMPACT_ATOMS: atom_id res chain seq x y z
N MET A 1 11.05 -2.56 15.45
CA MET A 1 12.06 -3.00 14.46
C MET A 1 12.16 -4.51 14.53
N ALA A 2 12.00 -5.21 13.41
CA ALA A 2 12.24 -6.66 13.36
C ALA A 2 13.69 -6.95 13.80
N LYS A 3 13.87 -7.92 14.70
CA LYS A 3 15.21 -8.31 15.16
C LYS A 3 15.86 -9.16 14.07
N TYR A 4 17.13 -8.96 13.77
CA TYR A 4 17.84 -9.81 12.80
C TYR A 4 18.19 -11.14 13.47
N THR A 5 17.99 -12.27 12.79
CA THR A 5 18.37 -13.59 13.35
C THR A 5 19.89 -13.77 13.47
N LYS A 6 20.65 -13.09 12.61
CA LYS A 6 22.13 -13.12 12.58
C LYS A 6 22.69 -11.70 12.49
N PRO A 7 22.69 -10.92 13.58
CA PRO A 7 23.10 -9.51 13.54
C PRO A 7 24.57 -9.33 13.10
N GLU A 8 25.46 -10.20 13.54
CA GLU A 8 26.90 -10.14 13.18
C GLU A 8 27.14 -10.40 11.68
N LEU A 9 26.42 -11.36 11.10
CA LEU A 9 26.48 -11.64 9.66
C LEU A 9 26.04 -10.41 8.86
N ARG A 10 24.99 -9.72 9.32
CA ARG A 10 24.48 -8.51 8.68
C ARG A 10 25.50 -7.37 8.71
N GLU A 11 26.11 -7.09 9.87
CA GLU A 11 27.09 -6.01 9.97
C GLU A 11 28.33 -6.30 9.11
N ARG A 12 28.82 -7.55 9.11
CA ARG A 12 29.92 -7.95 8.22
C ARG A 12 29.61 -7.71 6.75
N LEU A 13 28.44 -8.18 6.30
CA LEU A 13 27.96 -7.97 4.94
C LEU A 13 27.81 -6.48 4.60
N LYS A 14 27.33 -5.69 5.55
CA LYS A 14 27.12 -4.26 5.37
C LYS A 14 28.45 -3.54 5.13
N GLU A 15 29.48 -3.83 5.92
CA GLU A 15 30.80 -3.23 5.72
C GLU A 15 31.48 -3.73 4.43
N GLU A 16 31.35 -5.03 4.10
CA GLU A 16 31.82 -5.60 2.82
C GLU A 16 31.20 -4.88 1.61
N ILE A 17 29.87 -4.71 1.61
CA ILE A 17 29.13 -4.04 0.53
C ILE A 17 29.41 -2.53 0.51
N LYS A 18 29.59 -1.91 1.67
CA LYS A 18 29.95 -0.50 1.78
C LYS A 18 31.32 -0.23 1.17
N ALA A 19 32.30 -1.08 1.44
CA ALA A 19 33.66 -0.99 0.89
C ALA A 19 33.70 -1.29 -0.62
N SER A 20 32.81 -2.15 -1.13
CA SER A 20 32.73 -2.46 -2.56
C SER A 20 32.25 -1.26 -3.41
N ASP A 21 32.62 -1.29 -4.69
CA ASP A 21 32.11 -0.47 -5.80
C ASP A 21 30.71 -0.90 -6.28
N LYS A 22 30.18 -2.03 -5.78
CA LYS A 22 28.85 -2.54 -6.14
C LYS A 22 27.76 -1.66 -5.53
N GLY A 23 26.89 -1.13 -6.39
CA GLY A 23 25.74 -0.32 -5.97
C GLY A 23 26.08 1.12 -5.59
N GLY A 24 27.26 1.62 -5.95
CA GLY A 24 27.65 3.03 -5.77
C GLY A 24 29.13 3.15 -5.43
N ARG A 25 29.59 4.37 -5.14
CA ARG A 25 31.00 4.62 -4.81
C ARG A 25 31.43 3.81 -3.56
N PRO A 26 32.66 3.27 -3.54
CA PRO A 26 33.27 2.69 -2.35
C PRO A 26 33.18 3.61 -1.12
N GLY A 27 32.96 3.03 0.06
CA GLY A 27 32.85 3.74 1.33
C GLY A 27 31.48 4.39 1.62
N GLN A 28 30.61 4.52 0.62
CA GLN A 28 29.29 5.16 0.77
C GLN A 28 28.16 4.15 0.98
N TRP A 29 27.12 4.56 1.71
CA TRP A 29 25.90 3.78 1.90
C TRP A 29 24.77 4.31 1.01
N SER A 30 24.36 3.52 0.01
CA SER A 30 23.32 3.88 -0.96
C SER A 30 22.07 3.00 -0.81
N ALA A 31 20.95 3.43 -1.41
CA ALA A 31 19.74 2.62 -1.50
C ALA A 31 19.98 1.28 -2.21
N ARG A 32 20.82 1.26 -3.26
CA ARG A 32 21.14 0.04 -4.00
C ARG A 32 22.02 -0.91 -3.19
N LYS A 33 22.97 -0.39 -2.40
CA LYS A 33 23.73 -1.18 -1.43
C LYS A 33 22.84 -1.78 -0.34
N SER A 34 21.83 -1.04 0.12
CA SER A 34 20.85 -1.56 1.09
C SER A 34 20.02 -2.73 0.52
N GLN A 35 19.67 -2.66 -0.77
CA GLN A 35 19.01 -3.77 -1.48
C GLN A 35 19.93 -4.99 -1.59
N LEU A 36 21.20 -4.79 -1.98
CA LEU A 36 22.20 -5.85 -2.06
C LEU A 36 22.41 -6.53 -0.70
N LEU A 37 22.58 -5.75 0.38
CA LEU A 37 22.70 -6.28 1.73
C LEU A 37 21.52 -7.17 2.09
N THR A 38 20.30 -6.73 1.80
CA THR A 38 19.10 -7.51 2.10
C THR A 38 19.08 -8.84 1.36
N ASN A 39 19.50 -8.85 0.09
CA ASN A 39 19.55 -10.06 -0.73
C ASN A 39 20.66 -11.01 -0.26
N GLU A 40 21.88 -10.51 -0.06
CA GLU A 40 23.01 -11.32 0.41
C GLU A 40 22.79 -11.85 1.83
N TYR A 41 22.20 -11.04 2.72
CA TYR A 41 21.85 -11.47 4.06
C TYR A 41 20.87 -12.65 4.02
N LYS A 42 19.81 -12.57 3.19
CA LYS A 42 18.88 -13.70 2.99
C LYS A 42 19.58 -14.92 2.37
N LYS A 43 20.43 -14.71 1.36
CA LYS A 43 21.17 -15.78 0.67
C LYS A 43 22.11 -16.52 1.60
N ARG A 44 22.78 -15.83 2.52
CA ARG A 44 23.68 -16.41 3.54
C ARG A 44 22.91 -16.95 4.77
N GLY A 45 21.60 -17.20 4.63
CA GLY A 45 20.75 -17.79 5.68
C GLY A 45 20.44 -16.86 6.84
N GLY A 46 20.50 -15.55 6.62
CA GLY A 46 20.03 -14.52 7.53
C GLY A 46 18.52 -14.29 7.38
N GLY A 47 17.84 -14.09 8.51
CA GLY A 47 16.40 -13.91 8.59
C GLY A 47 16.01 -12.77 9.51
N PHE A 48 14.70 -12.60 9.66
CA PHE A 48 14.08 -11.61 10.53
C PHE A 48 13.27 -12.35 11.59
N ALA A 49 13.46 -11.99 12.85
CA ALA A 49 12.80 -12.54 14.02
C ALA A 49 11.75 -11.57 14.57
N GLY A 50 10.69 -12.16 15.11
CA GLY A 50 9.57 -11.45 15.72
C GLY A 50 8.47 -11.04 14.74
N PRO A 51 7.32 -10.59 15.25
CA PRO A 51 6.22 -10.12 14.43
C PRO A 51 6.62 -8.84 13.68
N LYS A 52 6.09 -8.69 12.46
CA LYS A 52 6.23 -7.44 11.69
C LYS A 52 5.67 -6.27 12.49
N ASP A 53 6.40 -5.16 12.56
CA ASP A 53 5.86 -3.95 13.17
C ASP A 53 4.77 -3.30 12.28
N ALA A 54 4.10 -2.26 12.81
CA ALA A 54 3.02 -1.58 12.10
C ALA A 54 3.47 -0.99 10.76
N ARG A 55 4.71 -0.49 10.68
CA ARG A 55 5.27 0.11 9.45
C ARG A 55 5.53 -0.96 8.41
N GLN A 56 6.12 -2.08 8.79
CA GLN A 56 6.36 -3.22 7.91
C GLN A 56 5.05 -3.82 7.38
N ARG A 57 4.03 -3.96 8.25
CA ARG A 57 2.69 -4.38 7.82
C ARG A 57 2.07 -3.40 6.83
N SER A 58 2.21 -2.09 7.08
CA SER A 58 1.72 -1.07 6.16
C SER A 58 2.43 -1.09 4.80
N LEU A 59 3.75 -1.32 4.77
CA LEU A 59 4.52 -1.44 3.53
C LEU A 59 4.15 -2.70 2.75
N GLN A 60 3.94 -3.81 3.45
CA GLN A 60 3.50 -5.05 2.82
C GLN A 60 2.13 -4.87 2.17
N ARG A 61 1.18 -4.25 2.88
CA ARG A 61 -0.13 -3.88 2.32
C ARG A 61 0.02 -3.01 1.09
N TRP A 62 0.74 -1.90 1.23
CA TRP A 62 0.97 -0.96 0.13
C TRP A 62 1.58 -1.65 -1.10
N GLY A 63 2.51 -2.59 -0.92
CA GLY A 63 3.11 -3.36 -2.01
C GLY A 63 2.22 -4.48 -2.58
N GLY A 64 1.24 -4.96 -1.82
CA GLY A 64 0.28 -5.99 -2.25
C GLY A 64 -0.97 -5.43 -2.93
N GLU A 65 -1.19 -4.11 -2.86
CA GLU A 65 -2.29 -3.46 -3.56
C GLU A 65 -2.14 -3.61 -5.09
N GLN A 66 -3.26 -3.81 -5.79
CA GLN A 66 -3.27 -3.84 -7.26
C GLN A 66 -3.23 -2.41 -7.80
N TRP A 67 -2.04 -1.89 -8.02
CA TRP A 67 -1.85 -0.55 -8.55
C TRP A 67 -2.05 -0.49 -10.07
N GLN A 68 -2.89 0.43 -10.52
CA GLN A 68 -3.24 0.56 -11.94
C GLN A 68 -3.62 2.00 -12.31
N THR A 69 -3.61 2.28 -13.61
CA THR A 69 -4.20 3.48 -14.18
C THR A 69 -5.73 3.40 -14.21
N ARG A 70 -6.39 4.46 -14.68
CA ARG A 70 -7.84 4.49 -14.86
C ARG A 70 -8.33 3.41 -15.83
N SER A 71 -7.55 3.07 -16.85
CA SER A 71 -7.84 2.01 -17.84
C SER A 71 -7.50 0.60 -17.36
N GLY A 72 -6.85 0.46 -16.20
CA GLY A 72 -6.39 -0.84 -15.69
C GLY A 72 -4.95 -1.19 -16.05
N ASP A 73 -4.21 -0.29 -16.70
CA ASP A 73 -2.82 -0.53 -17.09
C ASP A 73 -1.86 -0.42 -15.90
N THR A 74 -0.80 -1.22 -15.92
CA THR A 74 0.29 -1.13 -14.93
C THR A 74 1.32 -0.06 -15.28
N ARG A 75 1.36 0.40 -16.53
CA ARG A 75 2.29 1.42 -17.02
C ARG A 75 1.62 2.80 -17.04
N ALA A 76 1.87 3.59 -16.01
CA ALA A 76 1.27 4.93 -15.90
C ALA A 76 1.91 6.01 -16.78
N ARG A 77 3.15 5.82 -17.28
CA ARG A 77 3.86 6.84 -18.06
C ARG A 77 3.94 6.43 -19.54
N HIS A 78 3.49 7.31 -20.42
CA HIS A 78 3.57 7.14 -21.88
C HIS A 78 3.58 8.52 -22.55
N ASN A 79 4.34 8.67 -23.65
CA ASN A 79 4.33 9.87 -24.51
C ASN A 79 4.48 11.21 -23.77
N GLY A 80 5.41 11.29 -22.80
CA GLY A 80 5.64 12.52 -22.02
C GLY A 80 4.57 12.83 -20.97
N GLU A 81 3.51 12.03 -20.88
CA GLU A 81 2.46 12.13 -19.90
C GLU A 81 2.56 11.06 -18.82
N THR A 82 1.97 11.35 -17.68
CA THR A 82 1.77 10.38 -16.60
C THR A 82 0.30 10.35 -16.24
N GLU A 83 -0.30 9.18 -16.34
CA GLU A 83 -1.64 8.89 -15.81
C GLU A 83 -1.63 8.89 -14.29
N ARG A 84 -2.81 9.09 -13.71
CA ARG A 84 -2.99 8.85 -12.29
C ARG A 84 -2.85 7.35 -12.02
N TYR A 85 -2.05 7.02 -11.00
CA TYR A 85 -1.81 5.66 -10.56
C TYR A 85 -2.37 5.48 -9.14
N LEU A 86 -3.38 4.62 -9.00
CA LEU A 86 -4.08 4.36 -7.74
C LEU A 86 -4.33 2.86 -7.58
N PRO A 87 -4.60 2.39 -6.36
CA PRO A 87 -5.08 1.04 -6.13
C PRO A 87 -6.42 0.82 -6.85
N LYS A 88 -6.62 -0.35 -7.46
CA LYS A 88 -7.85 -0.75 -8.14
C LYS A 88 -9.10 -0.48 -7.29
N GLN A 89 -9.05 -0.84 -6.02
CA GLN A 89 -10.14 -0.62 -5.07
C GLN A 89 -10.45 0.87 -4.89
N ALA A 90 -9.44 1.74 -4.86
CA ALA A 90 -9.67 3.18 -4.80
C ALA A 90 -10.31 3.71 -6.10
N TRP A 91 -10.07 3.09 -7.26
CA TRP A 91 -10.79 3.43 -8.47
C TRP A 91 -12.27 3.01 -8.38
N GLU A 92 -12.56 1.81 -7.89
CA GLU A 92 -13.93 1.28 -7.70
C GLU A 92 -14.79 2.19 -6.82
N GLU A 93 -14.19 2.88 -5.85
CA GLU A 93 -14.83 3.85 -4.96
C GLU A 93 -15.10 5.24 -5.58
N LEU A 94 -14.60 5.51 -6.79
CA LEU A 94 -14.75 6.79 -7.47
C LEU A 94 -15.82 6.75 -8.55
N SER A 95 -16.62 7.81 -8.64
CA SER A 95 -17.49 8.05 -9.79
C SER A 95 -16.68 8.24 -11.07
N GLU A 96 -17.25 7.91 -12.24
CA GLU A 96 -16.57 8.12 -13.53
C GLU A 96 -16.08 9.56 -13.72
N GLN A 97 -16.84 10.55 -13.22
CA GLN A 97 -16.43 11.95 -13.22
C GLN A 97 -15.18 12.19 -12.35
N ASP A 98 -15.18 11.72 -11.10
CA ASP A 98 -14.02 11.85 -10.22
C ASP A 98 -12.78 11.14 -10.78
N ARG A 99 -12.99 9.98 -11.42
CA ARG A 99 -11.91 9.21 -12.05
C ARG A 99 -11.25 10.02 -13.16
N ARG A 100 -12.05 10.60 -14.05
CA ARG A 100 -11.57 11.44 -15.15
C ARG A 100 -10.91 12.71 -14.64
N GLU A 101 -11.47 13.36 -13.62
CA GLU A 101 -10.91 14.60 -13.08
C GLU A 101 -9.52 14.39 -12.49
N THR A 102 -9.35 13.36 -11.64
CA THR A 102 -8.06 13.10 -10.98
C THR A 102 -6.97 12.68 -11.96
N ASP A 103 -7.34 11.96 -13.01
CA ASP A 103 -6.45 11.56 -14.10
C ASP A 103 -6.05 12.75 -14.98
N ARG A 104 -7.04 13.54 -15.44
CA ARG A 104 -6.79 14.76 -16.23
C ARG A 104 -5.86 15.72 -15.50
N ARG A 105 -6.05 15.88 -14.18
CA ARG A 105 -5.17 16.70 -13.33
C ARG A 105 -3.72 16.19 -13.35
N LYS A 106 -3.50 14.87 -13.26
CA LYS A 106 -2.16 14.27 -13.28
C LYS A 106 -1.52 14.42 -14.67
N ARG A 107 -2.24 14.07 -15.73
CA ARG A 107 -1.77 14.19 -17.12
C ARG A 107 -1.37 15.63 -17.46
N ARG A 108 -2.26 16.60 -17.23
CA ARG A 108 -1.97 18.02 -17.52
C ARG A 108 -0.73 18.52 -16.80
N ALA A 109 -0.59 18.23 -15.51
CA ALA A 109 0.56 18.68 -14.75
C ALA A 109 1.85 17.92 -15.13
N SER A 110 1.77 16.65 -15.52
CA SER A 110 2.94 15.89 -15.96
C SER A 110 3.61 16.47 -17.20
N ARG A 111 2.82 17.07 -18.13
CA ARG A 111 3.35 17.78 -19.31
C ARG A 111 4.21 18.99 -18.96
N THR A 112 4.00 19.58 -17.77
CA THR A 112 4.76 20.74 -17.29
C THR A 112 6.04 20.36 -16.53
N GLY A 113 6.44 19.09 -16.57
CA GLY A 113 7.61 18.60 -15.82
C GLY A 113 7.37 18.44 -14.31
N ARG A 114 6.17 18.76 -13.79
CA ARG A 114 5.83 18.57 -12.37
C ARG A 114 5.81 17.09 -12.01
N GLN A 115 6.84 16.65 -11.29
CA GLN A 115 6.98 15.28 -10.80
C GLN A 115 5.83 14.88 -9.85
N TYR A 116 5.52 15.75 -8.89
CA TYR A 116 4.49 15.50 -7.88
C TYR A 116 3.20 16.29 -8.17
N VAL A 117 2.06 15.60 -8.15
CA VAL A 117 0.74 16.20 -8.35
C VAL A 117 -0.21 15.55 -7.34
N PRO A 118 -0.81 16.31 -6.41
CA PRO A 118 -1.69 15.74 -5.41
C PRO A 118 -2.91 15.07 -6.04
N ASN A 119 -3.45 14.07 -5.34
CA ASN A 119 -4.74 13.49 -5.67
C ASN A 119 -5.85 14.54 -5.45
N THR A 120 -6.93 14.46 -6.23
CA THR A 120 -8.14 15.22 -5.93
C THR A 120 -8.70 14.81 -4.57
N GLY A 121 -9.57 15.65 -3.97
CA GLY A 121 -10.23 15.33 -2.70
C GLY A 121 -10.92 13.96 -2.72
N PRO A 122 -11.78 13.66 -3.72
CA PRO A 122 -12.39 12.34 -3.89
C PRO A 122 -11.35 11.21 -3.98
N ALA A 123 -10.32 11.34 -4.82
CA ALA A 123 -9.29 10.31 -4.96
C ALA A 123 -8.44 10.11 -3.68
N LYS A 124 -8.24 11.16 -2.88
CA LYS A 124 -7.58 11.05 -1.58
C LYS A 124 -8.45 10.28 -0.59
N ARG A 125 -9.76 10.55 -0.55
CA ARG A 125 -10.73 9.82 0.30
C ARG A 125 -10.86 8.36 -0.13
N ALA A 126 -11.07 8.10 -1.41
CA ALA A 126 -11.18 6.75 -1.95
C ALA A 126 -9.96 5.87 -1.62
N ARG A 127 -8.74 6.42 -1.68
CA ARG A 127 -7.54 5.71 -1.22
C ARG A 127 -7.58 5.36 0.26
N ARG A 128 -7.94 6.33 1.11
CA ARG A 128 -8.04 6.12 2.56
C ARG A 128 -9.09 5.06 2.87
N ASP A 129 -10.23 5.12 2.21
CA ASP A 129 -11.36 4.21 2.41
C ASP A 129 -10.97 2.78 1.95
N ALA A 130 -10.29 2.65 0.79
CA ALA A 130 -9.73 1.39 0.31
C ALA A 130 -8.68 0.79 1.26
N THR A 131 -7.78 1.62 1.81
CA THR A 131 -6.79 1.16 2.82
C THR A 131 -7.48 0.67 4.09
N ALA A 132 -8.52 1.35 4.57
CA ALA A 132 -9.28 0.91 5.74
C ALA A 132 -10.00 -0.42 5.48
N ALA A 133 -10.61 -0.57 4.30
CA ALA A 133 -11.24 -1.82 3.87
C ALA A 133 -10.24 -2.99 3.82
N GLU A 134 -9.01 -2.76 3.31
CA GLU A 134 -7.96 -3.79 3.29
C GLU A 134 -7.54 -4.20 4.69
N GLN A 135 -7.39 -3.25 5.62
CA GLN A 135 -7.01 -3.55 7.00
C GLN A 135 -8.04 -4.46 7.68
N VAL A 136 -9.33 -4.22 7.46
CA VAL A 136 -10.40 -5.09 7.96
C VAL A 136 -10.37 -6.46 7.26
N ASN A 137 -10.14 -6.48 5.94
CA ASN A 137 -10.10 -7.71 5.15
C ASN A 137 -8.95 -8.65 5.57
N GLU A 138 -7.76 -8.13 5.88
CA GLU A 138 -6.60 -8.93 6.25
C GLU A 138 -6.70 -9.58 7.64
N LEU A 139 -7.39 -8.94 8.58
CA LEU A 139 -7.45 -9.37 9.96
C LEU A 139 -8.40 -10.57 10.17
N PRO A 140 -8.13 -11.44 11.16
CA PRO A 140 -9.12 -12.41 11.64
C PRO A 140 -10.41 -11.71 12.09
N VAL A 141 -11.56 -12.38 11.99
CA VAL A 141 -12.88 -11.79 12.27
C VAL A 141 -12.94 -11.11 13.64
N ALA A 142 -12.33 -11.72 14.67
CA ALA A 142 -12.29 -11.16 16.02
C ALA A 142 -11.58 -9.81 16.10
N GLU A 143 -10.44 -9.66 15.42
CA GLU A 143 -9.67 -8.41 15.37
C GLU A 143 -10.29 -7.39 14.41
N ALA A 144 -10.73 -7.85 13.24
CA ALA A 144 -11.43 -7.02 12.26
C ALA A 144 -12.64 -6.32 12.88
N ALA A 145 -13.40 -7.03 13.71
CA ALA A 145 -14.57 -6.46 14.36
C ALA A 145 -14.27 -5.39 15.41
N LYS A 146 -13.06 -5.33 15.97
CA LYS A 146 -12.65 -4.22 16.84
C LYS A 146 -12.55 -2.94 16.01
N LEU A 147 -11.95 -3.02 14.83
CA LEU A 147 -11.80 -1.89 13.91
C LEU A 147 -13.13 -1.40 13.32
N VAL A 148 -14.11 -2.28 13.10
CA VAL A 148 -15.42 -1.91 12.53
C VAL A 148 -16.07 -0.75 13.29
N ARG A 149 -15.92 -0.68 14.61
CA ARG A 149 -16.51 0.38 15.44
C ARG A 149 -15.91 1.76 15.19
N ASP A 150 -14.68 1.83 14.68
CA ASP A 150 -13.96 3.09 14.48
C ASP A 150 -14.06 3.61 13.03
N LEU A 151 -14.59 2.79 12.10
CA LEU A 151 -14.67 3.14 10.67
C LEU A 151 -15.81 4.10 10.37
N ASP A 152 -15.56 5.20 9.64
CA ASP A 152 -16.61 6.08 9.13
C ASP A 152 -17.57 5.39 8.14
N LYS A 153 -18.70 6.02 7.81
CA LYS A 153 -19.72 5.43 6.93
C LYS A 153 -19.14 4.96 5.58
N ARG A 154 -18.27 5.76 4.96
CA ARG A 154 -17.67 5.41 3.66
C ARG A 154 -16.70 4.24 3.80
N GLN A 155 -15.93 4.22 4.88
CA GLN A 155 -15.02 3.12 5.19
C GLN A 155 -15.76 1.82 5.46
N LEU A 156 -16.90 1.88 6.15
CA LEU A 156 -17.78 0.72 6.38
C LEU A 156 -18.36 0.20 5.06
N ASP A 157 -18.87 1.08 4.20
CA ASP A 157 -19.39 0.70 2.87
C ASP A 157 -18.30 0.05 2.01
N ALA A 158 -17.10 0.64 1.97
CA ALA A 158 -15.95 0.09 1.25
C ALA A 158 -15.51 -1.27 1.81
N ALA A 159 -15.45 -1.41 3.14
CA ALA A 159 -15.12 -2.67 3.80
C ALA A 159 -16.19 -3.75 3.52
N LEU A 160 -17.47 -3.39 3.51
CA LEU A 160 -18.58 -4.29 3.20
C LEU A 160 -18.53 -4.76 1.75
N ARG A 161 -18.32 -3.85 0.78
CA ARG A 161 -18.12 -4.19 -0.63
C ARG A 161 -16.95 -5.16 -0.79
N ARG A 162 -15.81 -4.85 -0.20
CA ARG A 162 -14.60 -5.68 -0.28
C ARG A 162 -14.82 -7.07 0.33
N GLU A 163 -15.47 -7.15 1.48
CA GLU A 163 -15.72 -8.42 2.16
C GLU A 163 -16.67 -9.30 1.32
N ARG A 164 -17.75 -8.73 0.78
CA ARG A 164 -18.70 -9.44 -0.10
C ARG A 164 -18.07 -9.89 -1.42
N GLY A 165 -17.20 -9.07 -2.01
CA GLY A 165 -16.49 -9.40 -3.25
C GLY A 165 -15.24 -10.26 -3.07
N GLY A 166 -14.93 -10.67 -1.83
CA GLY A 166 -13.70 -11.39 -1.49
C GLY A 166 -13.96 -12.58 -0.59
N LYS A 167 -13.53 -12.49 0.68
CA LYS A 167 -13.54 -13.60 1.64
C LYS A 167 -14.95 -14.01 2.10
N ALA A 168 -15.95 -13.16 1.90
CA ALA A 168 -17.36 -13.41 2.19
C ALA A 168 -17.65 -13.92 3.61
N ARG A 169 -16.94 -13.42 4.64
CA ARG A 169 -17.11 -13.89 6.02
C ARG A 169 -18.41 -13.36 6.60
N SER A 170 -19.43 -14.21 6.68
CA SER A 170 -20.81 -13.88 7.10
C SER A 170 -20.89 -13.10 8.42
N THR A 171 -20.12 -13.50 9.44
CA THR A 171 -20.07 -12.80 10.74
C THR A 171 -19.57 -11.37 10.60
N LEU A 172 -18.54 -11.13 9.77
CA LEU A 172 -17.98 -9.80 9.57
C LEU A 172 -18.92 -8.93 8.74
N ILE A 173 -19.54 -9.49 7.69
CA ILE A 173 -20.58 -8.84 6.89
C ILE A 173 -21.72 -8.35 7.79
N ARG A 174 -22.27 -9.22 8.65
CA ARG A 174 -23.36 -8.86 9.58
C ARG A 174 -22.95 -7.74 10.54
N ARG A 175 -21.69 -7.75 11.01
CA ARG A 175 -21.16 -6.70 11.89
C ARG A 175 -21.04 -5.36 11.16
N LEU A 176 -20.50 -5.36 9.94
CA LEU A 176 -20.39 -4.17 9.08
C LEU A 176 -21.77 -3.57 8.78
N GLU A 177 -22.74 -4.41 8.38
CA GLU A 177 -24.11 -3.97 8.12
C GLU A 177 -24.81 -3.42 9.36
N SER A 178 -24.63 -4.07 10.51
CA SER A 178 -25.20 -3.60 11.78
C SER A 178 -24.62 -2.24 12.18
N GLU A 179 -23.32 -2.03 11.98
CA GLU A 179 -22.68 -0.75 12.28
C GLU A 179 -23.11 0.35 11.30
N LEU A 180 -23.25 0.03 10.02
CA LEU A 180 -23.82 0.96 9.03
C LEU A 180 -25.22 1.40 9.44
N ARG A 181 -26.10 0.46 9.78
CA ARG A 181 -27.47 0.76 10.24
C ARG A 181 -27.47 1.70 11.45
N ARG A 182 -26.58 1.48 12.42
CA ARG A 182 -26.45 2.35 13.60
C ARG A 182 -26.07 3.80 13.28
N ARG A 183 -25.38 4.04 12.15
CA ARG A 183 -24.91 5.37 11.75
C ARG A 183 -25.83 6.08 10.75
N THR A 184 -26.81 5.36 10.24
CA THR A 184 -27.82 5.90 9.31
C THR A 184 -29.16 6.13 9.96
N ALA A 185 -29.40 5.52 11.12
CA ALA A 185 -30.51 5.85 12.02
C ALA A 185 -30.17 7.14 12.79
#